data_AF-A0A8J3B6P3-F1
#
_entry.id   AF-A0A8J3B6P3-F1
#
_cell.length_a   1.000
_cell.length_b   1.000
_cell.length_c   1.000
_cell.angle_alpha   90.00
_cell.angle_beta   90.00
_cell.angle_gamma   90.00
#
_symmetry.space_group_name_H-M   'P 1'
#
loop_
_entity.id
_entity.type
_entity.pdbx_description
1 polymer ?
#
loop_
_entity_poly.entity_id
_entity_poly.type
_entity_poly.pdbx_seq_one_letter_code
_entity_poly.pdbx_strand_id
1 'polypeptide(L)'
;MGRIRTRTTAFDLDVHTGEGETVLEALRRHNLPAQGLLLFNDDMQFVSLTRVLGAVDTISAYSMRNPDFGILDPTIQLSVSADPVAEIFAADIDQKLTLLQFDRREAIDYIYASFSAVLDNYRRANGPDAVIQVALSGGGDGRIVGECVGRYRDHHPGAQFQAIITANGFEDETAHIEAATTIAVNFGIPYAVYDEAASAKMLGFTDGFASALDRYSNEFPHDEAEILATYWVQELNMEVAKAAGRRAVIFGFNQEDVIAERLYQALTGRILPPYPVRQIRDVDLIAPLYQIPKRMIDALDVENTMRNYQRRTPSVSYLRSSLYFTAYLIAERFPALAAGFADPTILARASEEIPSWLVAAGDQTGPEGTSS
;
A
#
# COMPACT_ATOMS: atom_id res chain seq x y z
N MET A 1 -17.87 19.33 32.37
CA MET A 1 -17.32 18.99 31.05
C MET A 1 -17.30 20.24 30.20
N GLY A 2 -16.17 20.59 29.60
CA GLY A 2 -16.08 21.73 28.71
C GLY A 2 -16.70 21.42 27.34
N ARG A 3 -16.87 22.45 26.51
CA ARG A 3 -17.45 22.31 25.16
C ARG A 3 -16.58 22.97 24.10
N ILE A 4 -16.41 22.29 22.98
CA ILE A 4 -15.76 22.76 21.76
C ILE A 4 -16.83 22.85 20.68
N ARG A 5 -17.14 24.06 20.20
CA ARG A 5 -18.07 24.30 19.09
C ARG A 5 -17.29 24.33 17.78
N THR A 6 -17.29 23.24 17.05
CA THR A 6 -16.62 23.16 15.75
C THR A 6 -17.53 23.66 14.64
N ARG A 7 -17.08 24.66 13.88
CA ARG A 7 -17.85 25.28 12.80
C ARG A 7 -17.20 25.04 11.45
N THR A 8 -18.00 24.56 10.51
CA THR A 8 -17.69 24.60 9.07
C THR A 8 -18.63 25.55 8.36
N THR A 9 -18.52 25.70 7.03
CA THR A 9 -19.51 26.53 6.31
C THR A 9 -20.87 25.83 6.16
N ALA A 10 -20.93 24.51 6.36
CA ALA A 10 -22.12 23.70 6.10
C ALA A 10 -22.80 23.18 7.38
N PHE A 11 -22.07 23.01 8.47
CA PHE A 11 -22.60 22.46 9.72
C PHE A 11 -21.79 22.90 10.95
N ASP A 12 -22.46 22.88 12.09
CA ASP A 12 -21.87 23.05 13.42
C ASP A 12 -21.87 21.70 14.16
N LEU A 13 -20.76 21.37 14.82
CA LEU A 13 -20.58 20.17 15.62
C LEU A 13 -20.15 20.55 17.04
N ASP A 14 -20.94 20.11 18.03
CA ASP A 14 -20.59 20.26 19.44
C ASP A 14 -19.82 19.04 19.93
N VAL A 15 -18.59 19.27 20.42
CA VAL A 15 -17.75 18.25 21.05
C VAL A 15 -17.62 18.54 22.54
N HIS A 16 -17.86 17.53 23.37
CA HIS A 16 -17.73 17.64 24.83
C HIS A 16 -16.42 17.03 25.30
N THR A 17 -15.73 17.73 26.21
CA THR A 17 -14.50 17.20 26.84
C THR A 17 -14.83 16.37 28.08
N GLY A 18 -14.12 15.27 28.27
CA GLY A 18 -14.09 14.50 29.51
C GLY A 18 -13.42 15.28 30.66
N GLU A 19 -13.51 14.73 31.87
CA GLU A 19 -12.78 15.27 33.02
C GLU A 19 -11.27 15.05 32.84
N GLY A 20 -10.48 16.12 33.00
CA GLY A 20 -9.02 16.07 32.80
C GLY A 20 -8.57 15.97 31.34
N GLU A 21 -9.50 15.79 30.39
CA GLU A 21 -9.20 15.67 28.96
C GLU A 21 -8.77 17.02 28.39
N THR A 22 -7.66 17.01 27.67
CA THR A 22 -7.19 18.17 26.89
C THR A 22 -8.05 18.39 25.65
N VAL A 23 -8.03 19.61 25.12
CA VAL A 23 -8.69 19.93 23.84
C VAL A 23 -8.20 19.00 22.71
N LEU A 24 -6.90 18.68 22.66
CA LEU A 24 -6.34 17.77 21.65
C LEU A 24 -6.94 16.36 21.74
N GLU A 25 -7.03 15.81 22.95
CA GLU A 25 -7.59 14.47 23.17
C GLU A 25 -9.06 14.42 22.77
N ALA A 26 -9.84 15.44 23.14
CA ALA A 26 -11.24 15.56 22.75
C ALA A 26 -11.40 15.62 21.21
N LEU A 27 -10.62 16.45 20.53
CA LEU A 27 -10.65 16.52 19.06
C LEU A 27 -10.28 15.17 18.41
N ARG A 28 -9.23 14.49 18.90
CA ARG A 28 -8.79 13.18 18.41
C ARG A 28 -9.85 12.10 18.59
N ARG A 29 -10.51 12.06 19.75
CA ARG A 29 -11.59 11.11 20.04
C ARG A 29 -12.78 11.25 19.07
N HIS A 30 -12.97 12.44 18.52
CA HIS A 30 -13.99 12.73 17.50
C HIS A 30 -13.44 12.78 16.06
N ASN A 31 -12.20 12.29 15.84
CA ASN A 31 -11.52 12.30 14.54
C ASN A 31 -11.39 13.69 13.88
N LEU A 32 -11.46 14.77 14.65
CA LEU A 32 -11.35 16.13 14.13
C LEU A 32 -9.88 16.51 13.93
N PRO A 33 -9.49 17.02 12.74
CA PRO A 33 -8.11 17.36 12.45
C PRO A 33 -7.73 18.66 13.18
N ALA A 34 -7.10 18.54 14.36
CA ALA A 34 -6.67 19.69 15.16
C ALA A 34 -5.84 20.71 14.36
N GLN A 35 -4.97 20.23 13.46
CA GLN A 35 -4.16 21.09 12.59
C GLN A 35 -4.99 21.86 11.56
N GLY A 36 -6.23 21.43 11.27
CA GLY A 36 -7.17 22.09 10.38
C GLY A 36 -8.11 23.09 11.06
N LEU A 37 -7.96 23.29 12.38
CA LEU A 37 -8.87 24.09 13.20
C LEU A 37 -8.14 25.28 13.85
N LEU A 38 -8.79 26.45 13.84
CA LEU A 38 -8.40 27.60 14.67
C LEU A 38 -9.25 27.63 15.94
N LEU A 39 -8.61 27.63 17.10
CA LEU A 39 -9.26 27.52 18.40
C LEU A 39 -9.26 28.86 19.12
N PHE A 40 -10.44 29.35 19.48
CA PHE A 40 -10.62 30.60 20.21
C PHE A 40 -11.54 30.46 21.40
N ASN A 41 -11.31 31.23 22.47
CA ASN A 41 -12.29 31.43 23.53
C ASN A 41 -13.37 32.45 23.09
N ASP A 42 -14.30 32.77 24.00
CA ASP A 42 -15.38 33.74 23.74
C ASP A 42 -14.87 35.17 23.44
N ASP A 43 -13.67 35.51 23.94
CA ASP A 43 -12.98 36.79 23.69
C ASP A 43 -12.12 36.77 22.41
N MET A 44 -12.26 35.75 21.56
CA MET A 44 -11.48 35.55 20.32
C MET A 44 -9.96 35.44 20.53
N GLN A 45 -9.53 35.00 21.72
CA GLN A 45 -8.12 34.72 22.02
C GLN A 45 -7.78 33.27 21.73
N PHE A 46 -6.58 33.04 21.20
CA PHE A 46 -6.07 31.70 20.87
C PHE A 46 -6.10 30.76 22.09
N VAL A 47 -6.53 29.52 21.86
CA VAL A 47 -6.54 28.46 22.88
C VAL A 47 -5.56 27.35 22.51
N SER A 48 -4.68 27.00 23.45
CA SER A 48 -3.76 25.88 23.28
C SER A 48 -4.50 24.53 23.22
N LEU A 49 -4.02 23.64 22.34
CA LEU A 49 -4.46 22.25 22.24
C LEU A 49 -4.24 21.45 23.55
N THR A 50 -3.28 21.86 24.38
CA THR A 50 -2.99 21.22 25.68
C THR A 50 -3.87 21.73 26.83
N ARG A 51 -4.76 22.70 26.58
CA ARG A 51 -5.65 23.23 27.61
C ARG A 51 -6.66 22.15 28.03
N VAL A 52 -6.86 22.02 29.34
CA VAL A 52 -7.99 21.27 29.91
C VAL A 52 -9.13 22.27 30.14
N LEU A 53 -10.32 21.96 29.63
CA LEU A 53 -11.48 22.84 29.72
C LEU A 53 -12.26 22.61 31.02
N GLY A 54 -12.59 23.70 31.72
CA GLY A 54 -13.51 23.67 32.86
C GLY A 54 -14.94 23.32 32.45
N ALA A 55 -15.81 23.00 33.41
CA ALA A 55 -17.19 22.57 33.13
C ALA A 55 -18.09 23.63 32.48
N VAL A 56 -17.68 24.90 32.53
CA VAL A 56 -18.38 26.03 31.92
C VAL A 56 -17.62 26.61 30.72
N ASP A 57 -16.41 26.13 30.45
CA ASP A 57 -15.59 26.63 29.36
C ASP A 57 -16.21 26.22 28.03
N THR A 58 -16.43 27.21 27.16
CA THR A 58 -16.74 26.99 25.75
C THR A 58 -15.62 27.57 24.90
N ILE A 59 -15.17 26.82 23.90
CA ILE A 59 -14.27 27.32 22.86
C ILE A 59 -14.91 27.14 21.49
N SER A 60 -14.59 28.03 20.56
CA SER A 60 -14.99 27.92 19.15
C SER A 60 -13.81 27.38 18.33
N ALA A 61 -14.05 26.34 17.55
CA ALA A 61 -13.10 25.75 16.62
C ALA A 61 -13.55 26.04 15.18
N TYR A 62 -12.80 26.86 14.45
CA TYR A 62 -13.14 27.22 13.07
C TYR A 62 -12.30 26.40 12.11
N SER A 63 -12.94 25.69 11.19
CA SER A 63 -12.23 25.02 10.11
C SER A 63 -11.54 26.05 9.21
N MET A 64 -10.23 25.88 9.02
CA MET A 64 -9.42 26.78 8.15
C MET A 64 -9.74 26.59 6.66
N ARG A 65 -10.38 25.48 6.32
CA ARG A 65 -10.88 25.16 4.98
C ARG A 65 -12.34 24.73 5.11
N ASN A 66 -12.97 24.50 3.97
CA ASN A 66 -14.34 24.00 3.94
C ASN A 66 -14.41 22.52 3.53
N PRO A 67 -13.73 21.58 4.23
CA PRO A 67 -13.97 20.17 4.00
C PRO A 67 -15.35 19.82 4.58
N ASP A 68 -16.01 18.88 3.92
CA ASP A 68 -17.18 18.23 4.51
C ASP A 68 -16.70 17.28 5.61
N PHE A 69 -16.96 17.59 6.88
CA PHE A 69 -16.62 16.69 7.99
C PHE A 69 -17.64 15.55 8.15
N GLY A 70 -18.74 15.52 7.38
CA GLY A 70 -19.59 14.34 7.26
C GLY A 70 -18.82 13.11 6.78
N ILE A 71 -17.69 13.31 6.07
CA ILE A 71 -16.79 12.21 5.66
C ILE A 71 -16.00 11.61 6.83
N LEU A 72 -15.90 12.30 7.98
CA LEU A 72 -15.15 11.82 9.14
C LEU A 72 -15.95 10.81 9.97
N ASP A 73 -17.27 10.82 9.84
CA ASP A 73 -18.19 9.86 10.47
C ASP A 73 -19.24 9.35 9.46
N PRO A 74 -18.81 8.63 8.41
CA PRO A 74 -19.71 8.18 7.37
C PRO A 74 -20.65 7.10 7.93
N THR A 75 -21.93 7.17 7.53
CA THR A 75 -22.84 6.05 7.79
C THR A 75 -22.38 4.82 7.02
N ILE A 76 -22.05 3.74 7.73
CA ILE A 76 -21.60 2.48 7.14
C ILE A 76 -22.83 1.62 6.80
N GLN A 77 -22.97 1.27 5.53
CA GLN A 77 -23.90 0.23 5.09
C GLN A 77 -23.22 -1.14 5.20
N LEU A 78 -23.97 -2.18 5.52
CA LEU A 78 -23.45 -3.54 5.64
C LEU A 78 -24.04 -4.43 4.55
N SER A 79 -23.17 -5.04 3.74
CA SER A 79 -23.53 -6.14 2.84
C SER A 79 -23.12 -7.45 3.49
N VAL A 80 -24.09 -8.21 3.99
CA VAL A 80 -23.86 -9.41 4.82
C VAL A 80 -23.70 -10.66 3.96
N SER A 81 -22.72 -11.49 4.30
CA SER A 81 -22.59 -12.87 3.82
C SER A 81 -22.95 -13.85 4.94
N ALA A 82 -23.44 -15.04 4.59
CA ALA A 82 -23.95 -16.00 5.58
C ALA A 82 -22.83 -16.65 6.43
N ASP A 83 -21.64 -16.81 5.85
CA ASP A 83 -20.45 -17.38 6.50
C ASP A 83 -19.23 -16.49 6.15
N PRO A 84 -19.15 -15.28 6.72
CA PRO A 84 -18.18 -14.29 6.29
C PRO A 84 -16.78 -14.68 6.76
N VAL A 85 -15.85 -14.80 5.81
CA VAL A 85 -14.43 -15.04 6.09
C VAL A 85 -13.57 -13.80 5.85
N ALA A 86 -14.01 -12.88 4.99
CA ALA A 86 -13.28 -11.65 4.66
C ALA A 86 -14.23 -10.45 4.59
N GLU A 87 -13.67 -9.26 4.83
CA GLU A 87 -14.42 -8.00 4.75
C GLU A 87 -13.54 -6.88 4.21
N ILE A 88 -14.14 -5.99 3.40
CA ILE A 88 -13.48 -4.78 2.90
C ILE A 88 -14.43 -3.58 2.93
N PHE A 89 -13.85 -2.39 3.05
CA PHE A 89 -14.57 -1.14 2.85
C PHE A 89 -14.58 -0.79 1.36
N ALA A 90 -15.75 -0.41 0.85
CA ALA A 90 -15.95 0.07 -0.50
C ALA A 90 -16.79 1.36 -0.49
N ALA A 91 -16.58 2.21 -1.49
CA ALA A 91 -17.40 3.40 -1.70
C ALA A 91 -18.28 3.20 -2.94
N ASP A 92 -19.57 3.47 -2.80
CA ASP A 92 -20.48 3.57 -3.95
C ASP A 92 -20.39 4.96 -4.60
N ILE A 93 -20.98 5.13 -5.79
CA ILE A 93 -21.04 6.38 -6.57
C ILE A 93 -21.65 7.53 -5.72
N ASP A 94 -22.54 7.20 -4.78
CA ASP A 94 -23.17 8.15 -3.84
C ASP A 94 -22.30 8.50 -2.61
N GLN A 95 -21.01 8.14 -2.60
CA GLN A 95 -20.09 8.34 -1.46
C GLN A 95 -20.53 7.66 -0.15
N LYS A 96 -21.42 6.66 -0.24
CA LYS A 96 -21.80 5.84 0.91
C LYS A 96 -20.72 4.79 1.16
N LEU A 97 -20.19 4.76 2.37
CA LEU A 97 -19.24 3.76 2.80
C LEU A 97 -19.99 2.44 3.07
N THR A 98 -19.58 1.37 2.41
CA THR A 98 -20.16 0.04 2.59
C THR A 98 -19.08 -0.91 3.11
N LEU A 99 -19.39 -1.64 4.18
CA LEU A 99 -18.61 -2.81 4.60
C LEU A 99 -19.18 -4.03 3.86
N LEU A 100 -18.38 -4.57 2.94
CA LEU A 100 -18.71 -5.75 2.17
C LEU A 100 -18.16 -6.98 2.88
N GLN A 101 -19.02 -7.95 3.19
CA GLN A 101 -18.63 -9.26 3.70
C GLN A 101 -18.64 -10.30 2.57
N PHE A 102 -17.69 -11.24 2.64
CA PHE A 102 -17.52 -12.29 1.64
C PHE A 102 -17.41 -13.64 2.33
N ASP A 103 -18.10 -14.64 1.80
CA ASP A 103 -17.71 -16.03 2.01
C ASP A 103 -16.39 -16.32 1.25
N ARG A 104 -15.79 -17.49 1.50
CA ARG A 104 -14.50 -17.85 0.89
C ARG A 104 -14.55 -17.83 -0.65
N ARG A 105 -15.64 -18.34 -1.23
CA ARG A 105 -15.80 -18.43 -2.69
C ARG A 105 -15.98 -17.04 -3.28
N GLU A 106 -16.84 -16.22 -2.69
CA GLU A 106 -17.11 -14.85 -3.09
C GLU A 106 -15.83 -14.01 -3.06
N ALA A 107 -15.01 -14.15 -2.02
CA ALA A 107 -13.73 -13.45 -1.91
C ALA A 107 -12.74 -13.87 -3.01
N ILE A 108 -12.60 -15.18 -3.27
CA ILE A 108 -11.74 -15.66 -4.35
C ILE A 108 -12.26 -15.25 -5.74
N ASP A 109 -13.57 -15.25 -5.96
CA ASP A 109 -14.18 -14.77 -7.20
C ASP A 109 -13.88 -13.29 -7.42
N TYR A 110 -13.99 -12.46 -6.37
CA TYR A 110 -13.65 -11.05 -6.40
C TYR A 110 -12.19 -10.81 -6.77
N ILE A 111 -11.26 -11.50 -6.09
CA ILE A 111 -9.82 -11.40 -6.37
C ILE A 111 -9.50 -11.87 -7.80
N TYR A 112 -10.07 -13.00 -8.20
CA TYR A 112 -9.85 -13.57 -9.53
C TYR A 112 -10.36 -12.67 -10.64
N ALA A 113 -11.46 -11.94 -10.43
CA ALA A 113 -11.97 -10.96 -11.40
C ALA A 113 -10.94 -9.85 -11.67
N SER A 114 -10.32 -9.30 -10.62
CA SER A 114 -9.22 -8.33 -10.76
C SER A 114 -8.02 -8.96 -11.49
N PHE A 115 -7.59 -10.14 -11.05
CA PHE A 115 -6.43 -10.83 -11.60
C PHE A 115 -6.59 -11.12 -13.10
N SER A 116 -7.72 -11.73 -13.48
CA SER A 116 -8.02 -12.10 -14.87
C SER A 116 -8.15 -10.86 -15.76
N ALA A 117 -8.82 -9.80 -15.31
CA ALA A 117 -8.93 -8.56 -16.08
C ALA A 117 -7.56 -7.94 -16.41
N VAL A 118 -6.63 -7.92 -15.45
CA VAL A 118 -5.26 -7.44 -15.67
C VAL A 118 -4.52 -8.29 -16.70
N LEU A 119 -4.56 -9.62 -16.57
CA LEU A 119 -3.87 -10.51 -17.49
C LEU A 119 -4.47 -10.51 -18.89
N ASP A 120 -5.79 -10.46 -19.01
CA ASP A 120 -6.48 -10.40 -20.29
C ASP A 120 -6.12 -9.12 -21.04
N ASN A 121 -6.09 -7.98 -20.34
CA ASN A 121 -5.61 -6.72 -20.90
C ASN A 121 -4.15 -6.84 -21.37
N TYR A 122 -3.27 -7.39 -20.53
CA TYR A 122 -1.85 -7.55 -20.88
C TYR A 122 -1.65 -8.45 -22.11
N ARG A 123 -2.31 -9.61 -22.15
CA ARG A 123 -2.21 -10.56 -23.27
C ARG A 123 -2.83 -10.02 -24.56
N ARG A 124 -3.93 -9.26 -24.48
CA ARG A 124 -4.48 -8.55 -25.66
C ARG A 124 -3.46 -7.58 -26.28
N ALA A 125 -2.69 -6.88 -25.45
CA ALA A 125 -1.71 -5.91 -25.92
C ALA A 125 -0.38 -6.53 -26.39
N ASN A 126 0.01 -7.68 -25.84
CA ASN A 126 1.36 -8.24 -26.02
C ASN A 126 1.40 -9.64 -26.67
N GLY A 127 0.24 -10.23 -26.97
CA GLY A 127 0.11 -11.53 -27.61
C GLY A 127 -0.40 -12.63 -26.64
N PRO A 128 -1.24 -13.56 -27.12
CA PRO A 128 -1.86 -14.57 -26.26
C PRO A 128 -0.86 -15.62 -25.75
N ASP A 129 0.23 -15.86 -26.48
CA ASP A 129 1.19 -16.95 -26.22
C ASP A 129 2.39 -16.53 -25.36
N ALA A 130 2.39 -15.30 -24.83
CA ALA A 130 3.49 -14.83 -23.98
C ALA A 130 3.61 -15.71 -22.72
N VAL A 131 4.81 -16.23 -22.47
CA VAL A 131 5.15 -16.91 -21.21
C VAL A 131 5.33 -15.85 -20.13
N ILE A 132 4.48 -15.90 -19.11
CA ILE A 132 4.53 -14.96 -17.99
C ILE A 132 5.23 -15.62 -16.80
N GLN A 133 6.28 -14.98 -16.29
CA GLN A 133 6.92 -15.42 -15.06
C GLN A 133 6.05 -15.06 -13.85
N VAL A 134 6.05 -15.89 -12.80
CA VAL A 134 5.40 -15.60 -11.53
C VAL A 134 6.48 -15.57 -10.45
N ALA A 135 6.73 -14.41 -9.84
CA ALA A 135 7.57 -14.31 -8.65
C ALA A 135 6.80 -14.92 -7.47
N LEU A 136 7.07 -16.19 -7.17
CA LEU A 136 6.26 -16.97 -6.24
C LEU A 136 6.96 -17.10 -4.88
N SER A 137 6.33 -16.59 -3.83
CA SER A 137 6.76 -16.76 -2.44
C SER A 137 5.85 -17.73 -1.68
N GLY A 138 6.31 -18.21 -0.52
CA GLY A 138 5.51 -19.03 0.40
C GLY A 138 4.47 -18.27 1.23
N GLY A 139 4.38 -16.95 1.06
CA GLY A 139 3.48 -16.06 1.80
C GLY A 139 2.03 -16.09 1.31
N GLY A 140 1.16 -15.35 2.01
CA GLY A 140 -0.26 -15.26 1.69
C GLY A 140 -0.54 -14.71 0.28
N ASP A 141 0.18 -13.66 -0.14
CA ASP A 141 0.03 -13.09 -1.48
C ASP A 141 0.45 -14.10 -2.56
N GLY A 142 1.56 -14.81 -2.34
CA GLY A 142 2.06 -15.86 -3.23
C GLY A 142 1.05 -17.00 -3.41
N ARG A 143 0.38 -17.42 -2.33
CA ARG A 143 -0.69 -18.43 -2.40
C ARG A 143 -1.86 -17.97 -3.25
N ILE A 144 -2.36 -16.75 -3.02
CA ILE A 144 -3.49 -16.19 -3.77
C ILE A 144 -3.13 -16.02 -5.26
N VAL A 145 -1.92 -15.55 -5.56
CA VAL A 145 -1.41 -15.50 -6.94
C VAL A 145 -1.37 -16.90 -7.56
N GLY A 146 -0.85 -17.89 -6.83
CA GLY A 146 -0.82 -19.29 -7.29
C GLY A 146 -2.21 -19.84 -7.62
N GLU A 147 -3.17 -19.64 -6.73
CA GLU A 147 -4.57 -20.06 -6.92
C GLU A 147 -5.19 -19.39 -8.15
N CYS A 148 -4.99 -18.07 -8.31
CA CYS A 148 -5.47 -17.33 -9.46
C CYS A 148 -4.81 -17.77 -10.78
N VAL A 149 -3.51 -18.06 -10.79
CA VAL A 149 -2.81 -18.60 -11.96
C VAL A 149 -3.36 -19.97 -12.34
N GLY A 150 -3.56 -20.87 -11.37
CA GLY A 150 -4.17 -22.19 -11.60
C GLY A 150 -5.53 -22.04 -12.27
N ARG A 151 -6.43 -21.27 -11.64
CA ARG A 151 -7.77 -20.99 -12.17
C ARG A 151 -7.75 -20.29 -13.53
N TYR A 152 -6.80 -19.38 -13.76
CA TYR A 152 -6.67 -18.69 -15.05
C TYR A 152 -6.30 -19.66 -16.17
N ARG A 153 -5.41 -20.63 -15.91
CA ARG A 153 -5.03 -21.67 -16.87
C ARG A 153 -6.17 -22.63 -17.19
N ASP A 154 -7.04 -22.93 -16.22
CA ASP A 154 -8.22 -23.76 -16.46
C ASP A 154 -9.17 -23.09 -17.47
N HIS A 155 -9.36 -21.77 -17.37
CA HIS A 155 -10.15 -20.99 -18.33
C HIS A 155 -9.38 -20.68 -19.63
N HIS A 156 -8.05 -20.70 -19.61
CA HIS A 156 -7.18 -20.38 -20.75
C HIS A 156 -6.10 -21.45 -20.93
N PRO A 157 -6.41 -22.64 -21.49
CA PRO A 157 -5.46 -23.76 -21.56
C PRO A 157 -4.16 -23.48 -22.33
N GLY A 158 -4.15 -22.48 -23.21
CA GLY A 158 -2.95 -22.03 -23.93
C GLY A 158 -2.06 -21.05 -23.15
N ALA A 159 -2.53 -20.52 -22.02
CA ALA A 159 -1.78 -19.54 -21.25
C ALA A 159 -0.60 -20.21 -20.52
N GLN A 160 0.61 -19.76 -20.85
CA GLN A 160 1.84 -20.29 -20.28
C GLN A 160 2.35 -19.43 -19.12
N PHE A 161 2.67 -20.10 -18.01
CA PHE A 161 3.23 -19.50 -16.80
C PHE A 161 4.43 -20.32 -16.30
N GLN A 162 5.39 -19.63 -15.69
CA GLN A 162 6.52 -20.25 -15.00
C GLN A 162 6.71 -19.57 -13.65
N ALA A 163 6.54 -20.30 -12.56
CA ALA A 163 6.87 -19.81 -11.22
C ALA A 163 8.39 -19.82 -11.01
N ILE A 164 8.89 -18.76 -10.38
CA ILE A 164 10.28 -18.61 -9.95
C ILE A 164 10.27 -18.37 -8.46
N ILE A 165 10.96 -19.24 -7.74
CA ILE A 165 11.08 -19.24 -6.28
C ILE A 165 12.53 -18.89 -5.97
N THR A 166 12.76 -17.75 -5.31
CA THR A 166 14.10 -17.26 -4.98
C THR A 166 14.26 -17.08 -3.48
N ALA A 167 15.39 -17.52 -2.92
CA ALA A 167 15.79 -17.24 -1.54
C ALA A 167 16.84 -16.11 -1.49
N ASN A 168 16.74 -15.22 -0.50
CA ASN A 168 17.60 -14.04 -0.36
C ASN A 168 18.26 -13.93 1.03
N GLY A 169 18.22 -14.99 1.84
CA GLY A 169 18.84 -15.06 3.16
C GLY A 169 18.09 -14.36 4.30
N PHE A 170 16.90 -13.80 4.04
CA PHE A 170 16.10 -13.13 5.08
C PHE A 170 15.18 -14.05 5.88
N GLU A 171 14.72 -15.12 5.23
CA GLU A 171 13.83 -16.11 5.82
C GLU A 171 14.59 -17.44 5.96
N ASP A 172 14.03 -18.37 6.74
CA ASP A 172 14.48 -19.76 6.69
C ASP A 172 14.29 -20.29 5.27
N GLU A 173 15.40 -20.47 4.56
CA GLU A 173 15.44 -20.82 3.15
C GLU A 173 14.64 -22.11 2.87
N THR A 174 14.82 -23.13 3.71
CA THR A 174 14.17 -24.44 3.50
C THR A 174 12.67 -24.28 3.62
N ALA A 175 12.19 -23.66 4.69
CA ALA A 175 10.76 -23.44 4.91
C ALA A 175 10.12 -22.56 3.83
N HIS A 176 10.83 -21.53 3.35
CA HIS A 176 10.36 -20.66 2.26
C HIS A 176 10.23 -21.43 0.94
N ILE A 177 11.28 -22.16 0.53
CA ILE A 177 11.29 -22.94 -0.71
C ILE A 177 10.21 -24.04 -0.66
N GLU A 178 10.08 -24.76 0.45
CA GLU A 178 9.08 -25.80 0.63
C GLU A 178 7.64 -25.24 0.52
N ALA A 179 7.37 -24.11 1.18
CA ALA A 179 6.06 -23.47 1.13
C ALA A 179 5.70 -23.00 -0.29
N ALA A 180 6.62 -22.32 -0.97
CA ALA A 180 6.40 -21.83 -2.34
C ALA A 180 6.27 -22.99 -3.35
N THR A 181 7.07 -24.05 -3.18
CA THR A 181 6.99 -25.27 -4.00
C THR A 181 5.64 -25.96 -3.83
N THR A 182 5.15 -26.05 -2.59
CA THR A 182 3.82 -26.62 -2.31
C THR A 182 2.72 -25.86 -3.04
N ILE A 183 2.78 -24.53 -3.07
CA ILE A 183 1.83 -23.70 -3.83
C ILE A 183 1.92 -24.01 -5.33
N ALA A 184 3.13 -24.02 -5.90
CA ALA A 184 3.34 -24.30 -7.32
C ALA A 184 2.80 -25.69 -7.72
N VAL A 185 3.10 -26.73 -6.92
CA VAL A 185 2.62 -28.09 -7.13
C VAL A 185 1.10 -28.18 -7.03
N ASN A 186 0.50 -27.59 -5.98
CA ASN A 186 -0.94 -27.65 -5.74
C ASN A 186 -1.75 -27.03 -6.88
N PHE A 187 -1.25 -25.96 -7.50
CA PHE A 187 -1.92 -25.28 -8.62
C PHE A 187 -1.34 -25.67 -9.99
N GLY A 188 -0.51 -26.71 -10.03
CA GLY A 188 0.05 -27.28 -11.26
C GLY A 188 0.90 -26.31 -12.09
N ILE A 189 1.56 -25.34 -11.45
CA ILE A 189 2.37 -24.31 -12.09
C ILE A 189 3.81 -24.86 -12.24
N PRO A 190 4.37 -24.94 -13.45
CA PRO A 190 5.78 -25.26 -13.63
C PRO A 190 6.65 -24.27 -12.86
N TYR A 191 7.64 -24.75 -12.13
CA TYR A 191 8.47 -23.91 -11.26
C TYR A 191 9.96 -24.19 -11.38
N ALA A 192 10.77 -23.20 -11.02
CA ALA A 192 12.21 -23.31 -10.83
C ALA A 192 12.60 -22.65 -9.51
N VAL A 193 13.59 -23.23 -8.84
CA VAL A 193 14.07 -22.78 -7.52
C VAL A 193 15.48 -22.25 -7.66
N TYR A 194 15.74 -21.11 -7.03
CA TYR A 194 17.04 -20.52 -6.85
C TYR A 194 17.28 -20.37 -5.36
N ASP A 195 18.15 -21.22 -4.83
CA ASP A 195 18.64 -21.12 -3.45
C ASP A 195 19.40 -19.79 -3.22
N GLU A 196 19.76 -19.50 -1.98
CA GLU A 196 20.42 -18.27 -1.55
C GLU A 196 21.75 -18.11 -2.29
N ALA A 197 22.53 -19.19 -2.41
CA ALA A 197 23.84 -19.15 -3.07
C ALA A 197 23.71 -18.81 -4.57
N ALA A 198 22.77 -19.45 -5.27
CA ALA A 198 22.48 -19.17 -6.68
C ALA A 198 21.95 -17.75 -6.87
N SER A 199 21.07 -17.30 -5.97
CA SER A 199 20.49 -15.96 -5.98
C SER A 199 21.55 -14.88 -5.72
N ALA A 200 22.38 -15.05 -4.70
CA ALA A 200 23.48 -14.15 -4.38
C ALA A 200 24.45 -14.01 -5.56
N LYS A 201 24.85 -15.15 -6.15
CA LYS A 201 25.70 -15.18 -7.35
C LYS A 201 25.06 -14.46 -8.54
N MET A 202 23.74 -14.61 -8.73
CA MET A 202 23.02 -13.95 -9.83
C MET A 202 23.04 -12.42 -9.70
N LEU A 203 22.95 -11.88 -8.48
CA LEU A 203 23.10 -10.45 -8.22
C LEU A 203 24.56 -10.00 -8.07
N GLY A 204 25.54 -10.89 -8.28
CA GLY A 204 26.96 -10.57 -8.23
C GLY A 204 27.58 -10.52 -6.84
N PHE A 205 26.90 -11.04 -5.81
CA PHE A 205 27.46 -11.16 -4.46
C PHE A 205 28.37 -12.39 -4.38
N THR A 206 29.65 -12.17 -4.05
CA THR A 206 30.66 -13.24 -3.94
C THR A 206 30.64 -13.94 -2.58
N ASP A 207 30.24 -13.22 -1.53
CA ASP A 207 30.27 -13.71 -0.14
C ASP A 207 28.85 -13.96 0.42
N GLY A 208 27.87 -14.18 -0.45
CA GLY A 208 26.46 -14.34 -0.09
C GLY A 208 25.77 -13.02 0.29
N PHE A 209 24.48 -13.11 0.65
CA PHE A 209 23.70 -11.93 1.05
C PHE A 209 24.05 -11.44 2.46
N ALA A 210 24.47 -12.34 3.35
CA ALA A 210 24.80 -12.02 4.75
C ALA A 210 25.85 -10.90 4.87
N SER A 211 26.90 -10.90 4.04
CA SER A 211 27.93 -9.87 4.04
C SER A 211 27.39 -8.48 3.63
N ALA A 212 26.48 -8.46 2.64
CA ALA A 212 25.82 -7.23 2.22
C ALA A 212 24.84 -6.71 3.30
N LEU A 213 24.16 -7.61 4.01
CA LEU A 213 23.27 -7.25 5.12
C LEU A 213 23.99 -6.68 6.32
N ASP A 214 25.11 -7.29 6.71
CA ASP A 214 25.93 -6.79 7.81
C ASP A 214 26.43 -5.37 7.48
N ARG A 215 26.92 -5.16 6.26
CA ARG A 215 27.33 -3.82 5.80
C ARG A 215 26.18 -2.81 5.83
N TYR A 216 25.02 -3.17 5.28
CA TYR A 216 23.85 -2.29 5.23
C TYR A 216 23.38 -1.92 6.64
N SER A 217 23.29 -2.89 7.54
CA SER A 217 22.84 -2.67 8.92
C SER A 217 23.82 -1.79 9.72
N ASN A 218 25.12 -1.89 9.42
CA ASN A 218 26.14 -1.05 10.05
C ASN A 218 26.14 0.39 9.49
N GLU A 219 25.86 0.58 8.20
CA GLU A 219 25.83 1.89 7.54
C GLU A 219 24.50 2.64 7.76
N PHE A 220 23.39 1.91 7.83
CA PHE A 220 22.03 2.42 7.99
C PHE A 220 21.32 1.78 9.21
N PRO A 221 21.77 2.06 10.45
CA PRO A 221 21.27 1.39 11.66
C PRO A 221 19.80 1.69 12.01
N HIS A 222 19.17 2.63 11.30
CA HIS A 222 17.76 2.99 11.47
C HIS A 222 16.88 2.56 10.30
N ASP A 223 17.48 1.95 9.27
CA ASP A 223 16.75 1.40 8.15
C ASP A 223 16.40 -0.07 8.41
N GLU A 224 15.36 -0.54 7.72
CA GLU A 224 14.97 -1.94 7.78
C GLU A 224 15.65 -2.73 6.68
N ALA A 225 16.42 -3.74 7.08
CA ALA A 225 17.04 -4.67 6.15
C ALA A 225 15.99 -5.32 5.22
N GLU A 226 14.74 -5.52 5.67
CA GLU A 226 13.65 -6.06 4.85
C GLU A 226 13.38 -5.24 3.55
N ILE A 227 13.68 -3.94 3.55
CA ILE A 227 13.60 -3.11 2.34
C ILE A 227 14.58 -3.63 1.28
N LEU A 228 15.81 -3.93 1.70
CA LEU A 228 16.84 -4.52 0.84
C LEU A 228 16.45 -5.94 0.40
N ALA A 229 15.83 -6.73 1.29
CA ALA A 229 15.29 -8.05 0.97
C ALA A 229 14.33 -8.01 -0.21
N THR A 230 13.36 -7.10 -0.13
CA THR A 230 12.29 -6.94 -1.11
C THR A 230 12.86 -6.47 -2.44
N TYR A 231 13.82 -5.53 -2.40
CA TYR A 231 14.56 -5.09 -3.58
C TYR A 231 15.31 -6.24 -4.25
N TRP A 232 16.02 -7.08 -3.49
CA TRP A 232 16.72 -8.24 -4.06
C TRP A 232 15.77 -9.24 -4.70
N VAL A 233 14.62 -9.55 -4.09
CA VAL A 233 13.62 -10.44 -4.70
C VAL A 233 13.16 -9.89 -6.03
N GLN A 234 12.93 -8.58 -6.11
CA GLN A 234 12.54 -7.92 -7.36
C GLN A 234 13.64 -8.04 -8.43
N GLU A 235 14.87 -7.64 -8.10
CA GLU A 235 16.01 -7.68 -9.02
C GLU A 235 16.32 -9.11 -9.49
N LEU A 236 16.30 -10.09 -8.58
CA LEU A 236 16.47 -11.50 -8.91
C LEU A 236 15.46 -11.96 -9.95
N ASN A 237 14.19 -11.64 -9.73
CA ASN A 237 13.14 -12.02 -10.66
C ASN A 237 13.28 -11.34 -12.03
N MET A 238 13.74 -10.08 -12.07
CA MET A 238 14.04 -9.40 -13.33
C MET A 238 15.20 -10.08 -14.08
N GLU A 239 16.29 -10.41 -13.38
CA GLU A 239 17.45 -11.09 -13.99
C GLU A 239 17.09 -12.51 -14.47
N VAL A 240 16.30 -13.27 -13.71
CA VAL A 240 15.79 -14.58 -14.15
C VAL A 240 14.89 -14.45 -15.38
N ALA A 241 14.00 -13.45 -15.41
CA ALA A 241 13.12 -13.23 -16.54
C ALA A 241 13.92 -12.92 -17.80
N LYS A 242 14.88 -11.99 -17.69
CA LYS A 242 15.77 -11.59 -18.79
C LYS A 242 16.61 -12.76 -19.30
N ALA A 243 17.25 -13.52 -18.40
CA ALA A 243 18.06 -14.68 -18.76
C ALA A 243 17.25 -15.76 -19.51
N ALA A 244 15.96 -15.88 -19.21
CA ALA A 244 15.05 -16.81 -19.87
C ALA A 244 14.31 -16.20 -21.07
N GLY A 245 14.59 -14.95 -21.46
CA GLY A 245 13.90 -14.27 -22.56
C GLY A 245 12.41 -13.98 -22.28
N ARG A 246 12.00 -13.92 -21.01
CA ARG A 246 10.62 -13.62 -20.61
C ARG A 246 10.45 -12.11 -20.50
N ARG A 247 9.40 -11.60 -21.12
CA ARG A 247 9.08 -10.17 -21.12
C ARG A 247 8.32 -9.72 -19.89
N ALA A 248 7.67 -10.62 -19.14
CA ALA A 248 6.78 -10.23 -18.05
C ALA A 248 6.97 -11.04 -16.78
N VAL A 249 6.80 -10.38 -15.63
CA VAL A 249 6.82 -11.01 -14.30
C VAL A 249 5.63 -10.53 -13.48
N ILE A 250 4.88 -11.46 -12.91
CA ILE A 250 3.82 -11.19 -11.93
C ILE A 250 4.43 -11.08 -10.53
N PHE A 251 4.07 -10.02 -9.81
CA PHE A 251 4.28 -9.85 -8.38
C PHE A 251 2.95 -9.73 -7.64
N GLY A 252 2.89 -10.26 -6.42
CA GLY A 252 1.70 -10.21 -5.56
C GLY A 252 1.49 -8.87 -4.84
N PHE A 253 1.82 -7.72 -5.46
CA PHE A 253 1.61 -6.42 -4.82
C PHE A 253 0.12 -6.15 -4.58
N ASN A 254 -0.24 -5.91 -3.33
CA ASN A 254 -1.59 -5.60 -2.89
C ASN A 254 -1.87 -4.08 -2.96
N GLN A 255 -3.09 -3.67 -2.59
CA GLN A 255 -3.49 -2.27 -2.64
C GLN A 255 -2.65 -1.36 -1.72
N GLU A 256 -2.31 -1.81 -0.53
CA GLU A 256 -1.55 -1.03 0.43
C GLU A 256 -0.10 -0.84 0.00
N ASP A 257 0.52 -1.84 -0.64
CA ASP A 257 1.85 -1.69 -1.26
C ASP A 257 1.84 -0.57 -2.30
N VAL A 258 0.79 -0.53 -3.13
CA VAL A 258 0.62 0.48 -4.19
C VAL A 258 0.41 1.87 -3.62
N ILE A 259 -0.49 2.02 -2.63
CA ILE A 259 -0.75 3.31 -1.99
C ILE A 259 0.51 3.80 -1.28
N ALA A 260 1.19 2.95 -0.51
CA ALA A 260 2.42 3.31 0.20
C ALA A 260 3.52 3.76 -0.78
N GLU A 261 3.68 3.07 -1.92
CA GLU A 261 4.64 3.46 -2.94
C GLU A 261 4.29 4.80 -3.59
N ARG A 262 3.00 5.05 -3.88
CA ARG A 262 2.54 6.33 -4.44
C ARG A 262 2.73 7.50 -3.49
N LEU A 263 2.47 7.30 -2.20
CA LEU A 263 2.76 8.29 -1.17
C LEU A 263 4.27 8.59 -1.11
N TYR A 264 5.11 7.55 -1.14
CA TYR A 264 6.57 7.72 -1.15
C TYR A 264 7.07 8.45 -2.41
N GLN A 265 6.50 8.14 -3.57
CA GLN A 265 6.75 8.86 -4.83
C GLN A 265 6.43 10.35 -4.71
N ALA A 266 5.27 10.69 -4.15
CA ALA A 266 4.87 12.07 -3.92
C ALA A 266 5.84 12.80 -2.97
N LEU A 267 6.30 12.14 -1.91
CA LEU A 267 7.27 12.72 -0.95
C LEU A 267 8.65 12.95 -1.57
N THR A 268 9.06 12.12 -2.52
CA THR A 268 10.40 12.16 -3.13
C THR A 268 10.44 12.88 -4.49
N GLY A 269 9.30 13.34 -4.99
CA GLY A 269 9.17 13.94 -6.32
C GLY A 269 9.49 12.97 -7.46
N ARG A 270 9.43 11.65 -7.20
CA ARG A 270 9.71 10.60 -8.19
C ARG A 270 8.39 10.10 -8.76
N ILE A 271 8.27 10.07 -10.08
CA ILE A 271 7.07 9.55 -10.75
C ILE A 271 7.44 8.22 -11.37
N LEU A 272 6.92 7.12 -10.83
CA LEU A 272 7.07 5.80 -11.42
C LEU A 272 5.85 5.48 -12.31
N PRO A 273 6.02 4.64 -13.34
CA PRO A 273 4.90 4.20 -14.15
C PRO A 273 3.81 3.53 -13.30
N PRO A 274 2.54 3.68 -13.67
CA PRO A 274 1.43 3.15 -12.88
C PRO A 274 1.36 1.63 -12.85
N TYR A 275 0.66 1.10 -11.85
CA TYR A 275 0.08 -0.24 -11.86
C TYR A 275 -1.22 -0.23 -12.68
N PRO A 276 -1.68 -1.37 -13.22
CA PRO A 276 -1.27 -2.75 -12.92
C PRO A 276 -0.06 -3.28 -13.70
N VAL A 277 0.43 -2.55 -14.71
CA VAL A 277 1.58 -2.97 -15.53
C VAL A 277 2.60 -1.84 -15.57
N ARG A 278 3.78 -2.09 -15.02
CA ARG A 278 4.92 -1.17 -15.01
C ARG A 278 6.07 -1.77 -15.80
N GLN A 279 6.63 -1.03 -16.75
CA GLN A 279 7.89 -1.42 -17.37
C GLN A 279 9.06 -1.09 -16.44
N ILE A 280 9.89 -2.10 -16.14
CA ILE A 280 11.13 -1.98 -15.40
C ILE A 280 12.24 -2.49 -16.31
N ARG A 281 13.06 -1.58 -16.82
CA ARG A 281 14.05 -1.87 -17.88
C ARG A 281 13.34 -2.45 -19.12
N ASP A 282 13.64 -3.70 -19.46
CA ASP A 282 13.10 -4.46 -20.58
C ASP A 282 12.02 -5.49 -20.16
N VAL A 283 11.61 -5.47 -18.89
CA VAL A 283 10.64 -6.42 -18.32
C VAL A 283 9.39 -5.68 -17.83
N ASP A 284 8.22 -6.20 -18.17
CA ASP A 284 6.92 -5.74 -17.69
C ASP A 284 6.61 -6.40 -16.33
N LEU A 285 6.61 -5.60 -15.26
CA LEU A 285 6.11 -5.99 -13.96
C LEU A 285 4.57 -5.90 -13.96
N ILE A 286 3.92 -7.00 -13.65
CA ILE A 286 2.46 -7.10 -13.57
C ILE A 286 2.06 -7.27 -12.10
N ALA A 287 1.23 -6.38 -11.57
CA ALA A 287 0.65 -6.46 -10.23
C ALA A 287 -0.86 -6.69 -10.33
N PRO A 288 -1.32 -7.95 -10.45
CA PRO A 288 -2.73 -8.26 -10.64
C PRO A 288 -3.58 -8.02 -9.37
N LEU A 289 -2.94 -7.91 -8.20
CA LEU A 289 -3.59 -7.68 -6.90
C LEU A 289 -3.57 -6.22 -6.45
N TYR A 290 -3.15 -5.28 -7.30
CA TYR A 290 -2.93 -3.86 -6.98
C TYR A 290 -4.16 -3.10 -6.44
N GLN A 291 -5.36 -3.65 -6.59
CA GLN A 291 -6.63 -3.10 -6.07
C GLN A 291 -7.24 -3.96 -4.96
N ILE A 292 -6.58 -5.05 -4.58
CA ILE A 292 -7.06 -5.99 -3.59
C ILE A 292 -6.45 -5.62 -2.23
N PRO A 293 -7.28 -5.30 -1.22
CA PRO A 293 -6.78 -5.02 0.13
C PRO A 293 -6.09 -6.23 0.73
N LYS A 294 -4.96 -6.00 1.41
CA LYS A 294 -4.18 -7.03 2.07
C LYS A 294 -4.99 -7.82 3.09
N ARG A 295 -5.92 -7.15 3.79
CA ARG A 295 -6.87 -7.79 4.72
C ARG A 295 -7.66 -8.92 4.07
N MET A 296 -8.10 -8.76 2.82
CA MET A 296 -8.87 -9.79 2.11
C MET A 296 -8.00 -11.01 1.78
N ILE A 297 -6.76 -10.79 1.34
CA ILE A 297 -5.79 -11.84 1.04
C ILE A 297 -5.46 -12.65 2.29
N ASP A 298 -5.13 -11.97 3.38
CA ASP A 298 -4.71 -12.60 4.64
C ASP A 298 -5.86 -13.34 5.33
N ALA A 299 -7.09 -12.86 5.19
CA ALA A 299 -8.28 -13.53 5.72
C ALA A 299 -8.55 -14.90 5.05
N LEU A 300 -8.08 -15.11 3.82
CA LEU A 300 -8.23 -16.37 3.11
C LEU A 300 -7.18 -17.43 3.48
N ASP A 301 -6.16 -17.06 4.26
CA ASP A 301 -5.11 -17.96 4.75
C ASP A 301 -4.63 -17.60 6.16
N VAL A 302 -5.58 -17.58 7.11
CA VAL A 302 -5.33 -17.14 8.50
C VAL A 302 -4.16 -17.88 9.15
N GLU A 303 -4.02 -19.19 8.94
CA GLU A 303 -2.93 -19.97 9.52
C GLU A 303 -1.55 -19.46 9.05
N ASN A 304 -1.40 -19.26 7.74
CA ASN A 304 -0.16 -18.71 7.18
C ASN A 304 0.08 -17.27 7.63
N THR A 305 -0.96 -16.43 7.65
CA THR A 305 -0.87 -15.05 8.15
C THR A 305 -0.40 -15.02 9.61
N MET A 306 -0.97 -15.85 10.48
CA MET A 306 -0.56 -15.92 11.89
C MET A 306 0.87 -16.43 12.05
N ARG A 307 1.27 -17.44 11.28
CA ARG A 307 2.64 -17.94 11.25
C ARG A 307 3.63 -16.86 10.83
N ASN A 308 3.31 -16.10 9.78
CA ASN A 308 4.16 -15.01 9.30
C ASN A 308 4.22 -13.87 10.32
N TYR A 309 3.10 -13.49 10.93
CA TYR A 309 3.04 -12.48 11.98
C TYR A 309 3.97 -12.83 13.16
N GLN A 310 3.96 -14.08 13.61
CA GLN A 310 4.81 -14.54 14.73
C GLN A 310 6.32 -14.50 14.42
N ARG A 311 6.69 -14.48 13.13
CA ARG A 311 8.09 -14.43 12.67
C ARG A 311 8.56 -13.01 12.38
N ARG A 312 7.65 -12.03 12.27
CA ARG A 312 8.00 -10.64 11.94
C ARG A 312 8.75 -9.98 13.09
N THR A 313 9.78 -9.23 12.74
CA THR A 313 10.42 -8.27 13.63
C THR A 313 9.65 -6.95 13.64
N PRO A 314 9.57 -6.24 14.77
CA PRO A 314 8.98 -4.91 14.80
C PRO A 314 9.68 -3.97 13.81
N SER A 315 8.89 -3.20 13.07
CA SER A 315 9.39 -2.13 12.20
C SER A 315 10.19 -1.11 13.01
N VAL A 316 11.38 -0.75 12.53
CA VAL A 316 12.23 0.32 13.08
C VAL A 316 12.22 1.58 12.21
N SER A 317 11.70 1.47 10.98
CA SER A 317 11.58 2.59 10.04
C SER A 317 10.30 3.37 10.28
N TYR A 318 10.44 4.57 10.85
CA TYR A 318 9.33 5.50 11.06
C TYR A 318 8.62 5.85 9.75
N LEU A 319 9.38 6.06 8.67
CA LEU A 319 8.81 6.41 7.37
C LEU A 319 7.99 5.26 6.77
N ARG A 320 8.54 4.03 6.73
CA ARG A 320 7.80 2.85 6.22
C ARG A 320 6.52 2.64 7.02
N SER A 321 6.62 2.64 8.35
CA SER A 321 5.47 2.51 9.25
C SER A 321 4.41 3.58 8.96
N SER A 322 4.82 4.84 8.80
CA SER A 322 3.90 5.95 8.49
C SER A 322 3.20 5.78 7.14
N LEU A 323 3.91 5.30 6.11
CA LEU A 323 3.35 5.07 4.77
C LEU A 323 2.28 3.99 4.80
N TYR A 324 2.57 2.82 5.38
CA TYR A 324 1.60 1.73 5.47
C TYR A 324 0.44 2.06 6.40
N PHE A 325 0.69 2.75 7.54
CA PHE A 325 -0.39 3.20 8.41
C PHE A 325 -1.33 4.18 7.69
N THR A 326 -0.77 5.09 6.90
CA THR A 326 -1.55 6.01 6.06
C THR A 326 -2.31 5.25 4.97
N ALA A 327 -1.70 4.24 4.35
CA ALA A 327 -2.37 3.40 3.36
C ALA A 327 -3.58 2.67 3.95
N TYR A 328 -3.48 2.10 5.16
CA TYR A 328 -4.61 1.48 5.86
C TYR A 328 -5.73 2.48 6.11
N LEU A 329 -5.40 3.69 6.61
CA LEU A 329 -6.41 4.73 6.84
C LEU A 329 -7.09 5.19 5.56
N ILE A 330 -6.34 5.33 4.46
CA ILE A 330 -6.91 5.67 3.15
C ILE A 330 -7.85 4.58 2.68
N ALA A 331 -7.45 3.30 2.73
CA ALA A 331 -8.28 2.18 2.32
C ALA A 331 -9.55 2.03 3.18
N GLU A 332 -9.46 2.26 4.50
CA GLU A 332 -10.59 2.15 5.42
C GLU A 332 -11.56 3.33 5.32
N ARG A 333 -11.03 4.56 5.40
CA ARG A 333 -11.85 5.78 5.57
C ARG A 333 -12.18 6.47 4.26
N PHE A 334 -11.33 6.29 3.25
CA PHE A 334 -11.47 6.94 1.96
C PHE A 334 -11.31 5.95 0.79
N PRO A 335 -12.14 4.88 0.67
CA PRO A 335 -11.97 3.88 -0.39
C PRO A 335 -11.95 4.45 -1.81
N ALA A 336 -12.67 5.55 -2.07
CA ALA A 336 -12.60 6.26 -3.36
C ALA A 336 -11.20 6.86 -3.63
N LEU A 337 -10.55 7.39 -2.60
CA LEU A 337 -9.16 7.86 -2.68
C LEU A 337 -8.19 6.69 -2.83
N ALA A 338 -8.43 5.57 -2.13
CA ALA A 338 -7.66 4.34 -2.28
C ALA A 338 -7.72 3.81 -3.73
N ALA A 339 -8.91 3.81 -4.34
CA ALA A 339 -9.10 3.47 -5.75
C ALA A 339 -8.34 4.45 -6.66
N GLY A 340 -8.37 5.75 -6.37
CA GLY A 340 -7.62 6.76 -7.11
C GLY A 340 -6.10 6.57 -7.06
N PHE A 341 -5.54 6.18 -5.91
CA PHE A 341 -4.11 5.84 -5.80
C PHE A 341 -3.73 4.61 -6.62
N ALA A 342 -4.65 3.66 -6.78
CA ALA A 342 -4.47 2.48 -7.61
C ALA A 342 -4.79 2.73 -9.10
N ASP A 343 -5.45 3.83 -9.46
CA ASP A 343 -5.90 4.08 -10.84
C ASP A 343 -4.72 4.36 -11.79
N PRO A 344 -4.53 3.56 -12.86
CA PRO A 344 -3.46 3.79 -13.84
C PRO A 344 -3.58 5.11 -14.61
N THR A 345 -4.78 5.66 -14.71
CA THR A 345 -5.07 6.88 -15.48
C THR A 345 -4.74 8.14 -14.71
N ILE A 346 -4.71 8.07 -13.37
CA ILE A 346 -4.20 9.13 -12.50
C ILE A 346 -2.68 9.06 -12.54
N LEU A 347 -2.15 9.55 -13.65
CA LEU A 347 -0.73 9.82 -13.79
C LEU A 347 -0.44 11.11 -13.04
N ALA A 348 0.63 11.13 -12.26
CA ALA A 348 1.28 12.38 -11.86
C ALA A 348 1.89 13.05 -13.11
N ARG A 349 1.04 13.54 -14.01
CA ARG A 349 1.37 14.64 -14.91
C ARG A 349 1.07 15.88 -14.06
N ALA A 350 1.98 16.75 -13.67
CA ALA A 350 3.38 16.88 -13.99
C ALA A 350 4.01 17.78 -12.91
N SER A 351 5.34 17.79 -12.86
CA SER A 351 6.11 18.93 -12.35
C SER A 351 5.71 20.28 -12.99
N GLU A 352 4.91 20.28 -14.05
CA GLU A 352 4.29 21.46 -14.68
C GLU A 352 3.03 21.96 -13.96
N GLU A 353 2.41 21.13 -13.09
CA GLU A 353 1.25 21.50 -12.25
C GLU A 353 1.62 21.70 -10.78
N ILE A 354 2.89 21.48 -10.39
CA ILE A 354 3.37 21.96 -9.09
C ILE A 354 3.28 23.49 -9.16
N PRO A 355 2.46 24.14 -8.33
CA PRO A 355 2.39 25.58 -8.33
C PRO A 355 3.81 26.14 -8.18
N SER A 356 4.20 27.08 -9.04
CA SER A 356 5.57 27.60 -9.12
C SER A 356 6.12 28.11 -7.77
N TRP A 357 5.25 28.41 -6.81
CA TRP A 357 5.61 28.78 -5.44
C TRP A 357 6.17 27.63 -4.57
N LEU A 358 6.00 26.37 -4.98
CA LEU A 358 6.53 25.19 -4.27
C LEU A 358 7.94 24.81 -4.76
N VAL A 359 8.36 25.31 -5.93
CA VAL A 359 9.68 25.06 -6.54
C VAL A 359 10.63 26.25 -6.38
N ALA A 360 10.11 27.44 -6.01
CA ALA A 360 10.93 28.63 -5.86
C ALA A 360 11.59 28.75 -4.47
N ALA A 361 12.68 27.99 -4.26
CA ALA A 361 13.67 28.30 -3.24
C ALA A 361 15.05 27.79 -3.67
N GLY A 362 15.69 28.49 -4.61
CA GLY A 362 17.05 28.16 -5.02
C GLY A 362 17.45 28.82 -6.32
N ASP A 363 17.48 30.16 -6.34
CA ASP A 363 18.42 31.00 -7.09
C ASP A 363 17.86 32.42 -7.22
N GLN A 364 18.01 33.19 -6.15
CA GLN A 364 18.16 34.64 -6.25
C GLN A 364 19.49 35.02 -5.63
N THR A 365 20.58 34.64 -6.31
CA THR A 365 21.90 35.24 -6.11
C THR A 365 22.31 35.99 -7.37
N GLY A 366 21.89 37.26 -7.44
CA GLY A 366 22.57 38.35 -8.16
C GLY A 366 22.63 38.28 -9.71
N PRO A 367 23.00 39.40 -10.38
CA PRO A 367 23.76 40.52 -9.84
C PRO A 367 23.01 41.85 -9.84
N GLU A 368 23.16 42.59 -8.74
CA GLU A 368 23.14 44.05 -8.80
C GLU A 368 24.33 44.50 -9.65
N GLY A 369 24.05 45.19 -10.75
CA GLY A 369 25.03 45.65 -11.72
C GLY A 369 24.53 46.89 -12.46
N THR A 370 24.73 48.03 -11.79
CA THR A 370 25.04 49.36 -12.33
C THR A 370 24.04 50.09 -13.25
N SER A 371 23.46 51.16 -12.69
CA SER A 371 23.29 52.43 -13.41
C SER A 371 23.35 53.62 -12.43
N SER A 372 24.56 54.07 -12.11
CA SER A 372 25.02 55.48 -12.05
C SER A 372 26.45 55.54 -11.53
#